data_AF-A0AAU8VFI9-F1
#
_entry.id   AF-A0AAU8VFI9-F1
#
_cell.length_a   1.000
_cell.length_b   1.000
_cell.length_c   1.000
_cell.angle_alpha   90.00
_cell.angle_beta   90.00
_cell.angle_gamma   90.00
#
_symmetry.space_group_name_H-M   'P 1'
#
loop_
_entity.id
_entity.type
_entity.pdbx_description
1 polymer ?
#
loop_
_entity_poly.entity_id
_entity_poly.type
_entity_poly.pdbx_seq_one_letter_code
_entity_poly.pdbx_strand_id
1 'polypeptide(L)'
;MEKKKDFSDPNSKEWEIYQAEQDKLYDKIYNLQYQKRILETVVGIVALDPDTAITQGLLQGVATKLRRETLDNSRKFPGIVDKNGKVLLSNVSYDSDYFDGVKLGGVRVDVKAICGEDTSERCIKNPNGTYTFVEDQNREKIKTFNDAMKPEKNPAAKGMYGATGGVQGLMGTMIGNPYPKGSFFWDTVVEGFGGTHDFMGGQMWGFYRGKDAGYEQGNTTLDRRTTNKKDAIGSSVTAAVAIPVAAPFAIADIVDQDFIQAIMKITGH
;
A
#
# COMPACT_ATOMS: atom_id res chain seq x y z
N MET A 1 16.35 10.41 30.31
CA MET A 1 15.05 10.17 29.65
C MET A 1 15.11 10.87 28.31
N GLU A 2 15.48 10.17 27.24
CA GLU A 2 15.32 10.71 25.89
C GLU A 2 13.82 10.93 25.68
N LYS A 3 13.40 12.17 25.44
CA LYS A 3 12.05 12.45 24.98
C LYS A 3 11.87 11.65 23.69
N LYS A 4 10.92 10.70 23.66
CA LYS A 4 10.46 10.10 22.40
C LYS A 4 10.18 11.26 21.44
N LYS A 5 10.95 11.34 20.35
CA LYS A 5 10.71 12.34 19.31
C LYS A 5 9.30 12.09 18.77
N ASP A 6 8.46 13.11 18.87
CA ASP A 6 7.10 13.07 18.37
C ASP A 6 7.14 13.40 16.89
N PHE A 7 7.07 12.36 16.05
CA PHE A 7 7.03 12.49 14.59
C PHE A 7 5.60 12.67 14.08
N SER A 8 4.65 13.10 14.93
CA SER A 8 3.25 13.24 14.55
C SER A 8 2.89 14.60 13.94
N ASP A 9 3.79 15.59 13.92
CA ASP A 9 3.53 16.86 13.23
C ASP A 9 4.15 16.89 11.82
N PRO A 10 3.35 16.71 10.76
CA PRO A 10 3.82 16.77 9.38
C PRO A 10 4.35 18.13 8.92
N ASN A 11 4.27 19.19 9.74
CA ASN A 11 4.87 20.50 9.49
C ASN A 11 6.20 20.73 10.22
N SER A 12 6.62 19.77 11.03
CA SER A 12 7.86 19.88 11.80
C SER A 12 9.05 19.59 10.89
N LYS A 13 10.17 20.28 11.14
CA LYS A 13 11.45 19.96 10.49
C LYS A 13 11.86 18.52 10.79
N GLU A 14 11.44 18.01 11.95
CA GLU A 14 11.58 16.64 12.40
C GLU A 14 10.85 15.64 11.50
N TRP A 15 9.67 15.97 10.98
CA TRP A 15 8.95 15.14 10.02
C TRP A 15 9.63 15.10 8.66
N GLU A 16 10.12 16.23 8.16
CA GLU A 16 10.90 16.27 6.91
C GLU A 16 12.18 15.43 7.02
N ILE A 17 12.89 15.56 8.14
CA ILE A 17 14.07 14.73 8.44
C ILE A 17 13.68 13.25 8.51
N TYR A 18 12.57 12.92 9.18
CA TYR A 18 12.06 11.55 9.26
C TYR A 18 11.74 10.96 7.89
N GLN A 19 11.03 11.69 7.03
CA GLN A 19 10.73 11.23 5.67
C GLN A 19 12.00 11.04 4.84
N ALA A 20 12.97 11.95 4.96
CA ALA A 20 14.26 11.81 4.28
C ALA A 20 15.10 10.64 4.81
N GLU A 21 15.01 10.31 6.10
CA GLU A 21 15.64 9.12 6.68
C GLU A 21 14.98 7.83 6.19
N GLN A 22 13.64 7.82 6.10
CA GLN A 22 12.88 6.72 5.51
C GLN A 22 13.27 6.50 4.05
N ASP A 23 13.38 7.56 3.24
CA ASP A 23 13.79 7.47 1.83
C ASP A 23 15.14 6.78 1.69
N LYS A 24 16.14 7.21 2.48
CA LYS A 24 17.47 6.59 2.50
C LYS A 24 17.43 5.12 2.92
N LEU A 25 16.57 4.78 3.88
CA LEU A 25 16.41 3.41 4.34
C LEU A 25 15.82 2.54 3.23
N TYR A 26 14.75 2.99 2.56
CA TYR A 26 14.16 2.27 1.45
C TYR A 26 15.15 2.15 0.28
N ASP A 27 15.91 3.19 -0.06
CA ASP A 27 16.94 3.09 -1.10
C ASP A 27 17.94 1.98 -0.82
N LYS A 28 18.37 1.87 0.43
CA LYS A 28 19.26 0.79 0.87
C LYS A 28 18.59 -0.57 0.82
N ILE A 29 17.36 -0.70 1.33
CA ILE A 29 16.60 -1.96 1.32
C ILE A 29 16.40 -2.45 -0.12
N TYR A 30 15.95 -1.60 -1.03
CA TYR A 30 15.71 -1.97 -2.41
C TYR A 30 17.00 -2.30 -3.16
N ASN A 31 18.10 -1.57 -2.91
CA ASN A 31 19.40 -1.93 -3.46
C ASN A 31 19.85 -3.32 -2.99
N LEU A 32 19.75 -3.62 -1.70
CA LEU A 32 20.03 -4.95 -1.15
C LEU A 32 19.13 -6.01 -1.78
N GLN A 33 17.85 -5.71 -2.01
CA GLN A 33 16.92 -6.62 -2.63
C GLN A 33 17.28 -6.93 -4.09
N TYR A 34 17.75 -5.93 -4.86
CA TYR A 34 18.29 -6.17 -6.21
C TYR A 34 19.54 -7.05 -6.17
N GLN A 35 20.46 -6.79 -5.24
CA GLN A 35 21.68 -7.60 -5.08
C GLN A 35 21.35 -9.05 -4.72
N LYS A 36 20.38 -9.28 -3.82
CA LYS A 36 19.88 -10.61 -3.48
C LYS A 36 19.39 -11.35 -4.74
N ARG A 37 18.50 -10.74 -5.51
CA ARG A 37 17.90 -11.36 -6.72
C ARG A 37 18.93 -11.68 -7.80
N ILE A 38 19.92 -10.81 -8.00
CA ILE A 38 21.04 -11.09 -8.93
C ILE A 38 21.82 -12.32 -8.46
N LEU A 39 22.13 -12.41 -7.16
CA LEU A 39 22.85 -13.55 -6.60
C LEU A 39 22.06 -14.85 -6.73
N GLU A 40 20.76 -14.83 -6.41
CA GLU A 40 19.86 -15.97 -6.58
C GLU A 40 19.80 -16.45 -8.03
N THR A 41 19.76 -15.51 -8.98
CA THR A 41 19.81 -15.82 -10.42
C THR A 41 21.11 -16.53 -10.79
N VAL A 42 22.26 -16.01 -10.33
CA VAL A 42 23.58 -16.63 -10.60
C VAL A 42 23.67 -18.04 -10.01
N VAL A 43 23.19 -18.23 -8.78
CA VAL A 43 23.14 -19.56 -8.14
C VAL A 43 22.25 -20.52 -8.92
N GLY A 44 21.08 -20.07 -9.39
CA GLY A 44 20.17 -20.88 -10.22
C GLY A 44 20.80 -21.31 -11.56
N ILE A 45 21.53 -20.41 -12.22
CA ILE A 45 22.27 -20.70 -13.45
C ILE A 45 23.32 -21.79 -13.20
N VAL A 46 24.08 -21.69 -12.11
CA VAL A 46 25.11 -22.69 -11.73
C VAL A 46 24.47 -24.04 -11.38
N ALA A 47 23.25 -24.04 -10.84
CA ALA A 47 22.49 -25.23 -10.49
C ALA A 47 21.82 -25.97 -11.68
N LEU A 48 22.21 -25.65 -12.93
CA LEU A 48 21.87 -26.32 -14.20
C LEU A 48 20.50 -26.01 -14.84
N ASP A 49 19.76 -25.00 -14.39
CA ASP A 49 18.58 -24.48 -15.12
C ASP A 49 18.73 -22.98 -15.47
N PRO A 50 19.58 -22.66 -16.47
CA PRO A 50 19.92 -21.28 -16.79
C PRO A 50 18.75 -20.46 -17.35
N ASP A 51 17.92 -21.06 -18.21
CA ASP A 51 16.85 -20.34 -18.90
C ASP A 51 15.73 -19.92 -17.93
N THR A 52 15.34 -20.83 -17.02
CA THR A 52 14.35 -20.54 -15.98
C THR A 52 14.88 -19.51 -14.99
N ALA A 53 16.14 -19.65 -14.54
CA ALA A 53 16.76 -18.73 -13.59
C ALA A 53 16.86 -17.30 -14.16
N ILE A 54 17.27 -17.15 -15.43
CA ILE A 54 17.33 -15.85 -16.10
C ILE A 54 15.94 -15.22 -16.20
N THR A 55 14.94 -16.01 -16.59
CA THR A 55 13.55 -15.53 -16.72
C THR A 55 12.99 -15.09 -15.37
N GLN A 56 13.18 -15.89 -14.33
CA GLN A 56 12.76 -15.57 -12.96
C GLN A 56 13.46 -14.32 -12.43
N GLY A 57 14.78 -14.22 -12.59
CA GLY A 57 15.56 -13.06 -12.17
C GLY A 57 15.10 -11.76 -12.82
N LEU A 58 14.76 -11.80 -14.12
CA LEU A 58 14.18 -10.66 -14.82
C LEU A 58 12.81 -10.27 -14.24
N LEU A 59 11.90 -11.24 -14.06
CA LEU A 59 10.57 -10.99 -13.49
C LEU A 59 10.66 -10.44 -12.07
N GLN A 60 11.54 -10.99 -11.24
CA GLN A 60 11.83 -10.49 -9.91
C GLN A 60 12.38 -9.05 -9.98
N GLY A 61 13.34 -8.75 -10.85
CA GLY A 61 13.87 -7.39 -10.99
C GLY A 61 12.77 -6.37 -11.34
N VAL A 62 11.86 -6.74 -12.26
CA VAL A 62 10.70 -5.91 -12.60
C VAL A 62 9.74 -5.77 -11.42
N ALA A 63 9.41 -6.86 -10.72
CA ALA A 63 8.55 -6.83 -9.54
C ALA A 63 9.10 -5.88 -8.45
N THR A 64 10.40 -5.93 -8.19
CA THR A 64 11.11 -5.03 -7.25
C THR A 64 10.89 -3.57 -7.64
N LYS A 65 11.10 -3.26 -8.93
CA LYS A 65 10.97 -1.92 -9.45
C LYS A 65 9.55 -1.40 -9.32
N LEU A 66 8.57 -2.18 -9.76
CA LEU A 66 7.16 -1.79 -9.68
C LEU A 66 6.70 -1.65 -8.23
N ARG A 67 7.17 -2.50 -7.32
CA ARG A 67 6.92 -2.34 -5.89
C ARG A 67 7.51 -1.05 -5.34
N ARG A 68 8.72 -0.64 -5.78
CA ARG A 68 9.30 0.65 -5.37
C ARG A 68 8.47 1.82 -5.86
N GLU A 69 8.09 1.81 -7.13
CA GLU A 69 7.25 2.85 -7.75
C GLU A 69 5.90 2.99 -7.04
N THR A 70 5.30 1.86 -6.65
CA THR A 70 4.06 1.83 -5.87
C THR A 70 4.28 2.39 -4.46
N LEU A 71 5.34 1.98 -3.76
CA LEU A 71 5.67 2.52 -2.43
C LEU A 71 5.85 4.04 -2.46
N ASP A 72 6.68 4.54 -3.37
CA ASP A 72 6.97 5.96 -3.52
C ASP A 72 5.68 6.74 -3.83
N ASN A 73 4.78 6.17 -4.64
CA ASN A 73 3.50 6.77 -4.93
C ASN A 73 2.54 6.72 -3.73
N SER A 74 2.44 5.61 -3.01
CA SER A 74 1.58 5.45 -1.83
C SER A 74 1.98 6.41 -0.72
N ARG A 75 3.28 6.66 -0.53
CA ARG A 75 3.83 7.60 0.45
C ARG A 75 3.56 9.07 0.15
N LYS A 76 3.13 9.42 -1.08
CA LYS A 76 2.70 10.79 -1.40
C LYS A 76 1.46 11.21 -0.61
N PHE A 77 0.65 10.26 -0.13
CA PHE A 77 -0.49 10.56 0.72
C PHE A 77 -0.04 10.66 2.18
N PRO A 78 0.02 11.87 2.78
CA PRO A 78 0.53 12.03 4.14
C PRO A 78 -0.45 11.50 5.20
N GLY A 79 -1.72 11.29 4.84
CA GLY A 79 -2.70 10.60 5.66
C GLY A 79 -3.83 11.47 6.21
N ILE A 80 -4.76 10.79 6.86
CA ILE A 80 -5.79 11.35 7.72
C ILE A 80 -5.26 11.33 9.15
N VAL A 81 -5.36 12.44 9.85
CA VAL A 81 -4.85 12.64 11.21
C VAL A 81 -5.97 12.94 12.20
N ASP A 82 -5.70 12.70 13.48
CA ASP A 82 -6.57 13.17 14.56
C ASP A 82 -6.35 14.66 14.85
N LYS A 83 -7.13 15.21 15.79
CA LYS A 83 -7.03 16.61 16.21
C LYS A 83 -5.65 17.03 16.76
N ASN A 84 -4.81 16.07 17.15
CA ASN A 84 -3.48 16.30 17.68
C ASN A 84 -2.38 16.07 16.62
N GLY A 85 -2.76 15.76 15.38
CA GLY A 85 -1.82 15.46 14.29
C GLY A 85 -1.41 13.99 14.18
N LYS A 86 -1.83 13.11 15.10
CA LYS A 86 -1.49 11.69 15.02
C LYS A 86 -2.14 11.05 13.79
N VAL A 87 -1.34 10.38 12.96
CA VAL A 87 -1.83 9.64 11.79
C VAL A 87 -2.82 8.55 12.23
N LEU A 88 -4.04 8.66 11.73
CA LEU A 88 -5.10 7.67 11.88
C LEU A 88 -5.06 6.65 10.73
N LEU A 89 -4.77 7.12 9.51
CA LEU A 89 -4.70 6.28 8.31
C LEU A 89 -3.91 6.96 7.19
N SER A 90 -2.94 6.25 6.62
CA SER A 90 -2.31 6.60 5.33
C SER A 90 -2.35 5.37 4.42
N ASN A 91 -1.76 5.42 3.23
CA ASN A 91 -1.61 4.20 2.42
C ASN A 91 -0.58 3.22 3.00
N VAL A 92 0.28 3.68 3.92
CA VAL A 92 1.43 2.92 4.44
C VAL A 92 1.44 2.87 5.98
N SER A 93 0.30 3.09 6.62
CA SER A 93 0.21 3.14 8.09
C SER A 93 0.14 1.77 8.76
N TYR A 94 0.09 0.67 7.99
CA TYR A 94 0.16 -0.69 8.52
C TYR A 94 1.41 -1.41 7.99
N ASP A 95 2.09 -2.11 8.89
CA ASP A 95 3.32 -2.82 8.59
C ASP A 95 3.04 -4.18 7.96
N SER A 96 3.97 -4.66 7.14
CA SER A 96 4.04 -6.04 6.66
C SER A 96 5.36 -6.68 7.11
N ASP A 97 5.46 -8.01 7.06
CA ASP A 97 6.74 -8.73 7.14
C ASP A 97 7.37 -8.97 5.75
N TYR A 98 6.82 -8.34 4.70
CA TYR A 98 7.49 -8.28 3.41
C TYR A 98 8.85 -7.56 3.50
N PHE A 99 9.71 -7.70 2.50
CA PHE A 99 11.13 -7.31 2.60
C PHE A 99 11.38 -5.82 2.92
N ASP A 100 10.44 -4.94 2.57
CA ASP A 100 10.50 -3.50 2.85
C ASP A 100 9.71 -3.09 4.10
N GLY A 101 9.03 -4.03 4.76
CA GLY A 101 8.24 -3.80 5.96
C GLY A 101 6.90 -3.11 5.74
N VAL A 102 6.51 -2.81 4.49
CA VAL A 102 5.34 -1.98 4.19
C VAL A 102 4.22 -2.81 3.60
N LYS A 103 3.00 -2.59 4.10
CA LYS A 103 1.80 -3.11 3.47
C LYS A 103 1.39 -2.25 2.27
N LEU A 104 1.38 -2.82 1.07
CA LEU A 104 0.93 -2.20 -0.18
C LEU A 104 -0.24 -2.96 -0.82
N GLY A 105 -0.52 -4.19 -0.39
CA GLY A 105 -1.70 -4.91 -0.85
C GLY A 105 -3.00 -4.31 -0.30
N GLY A 106 -4.05 -4.26 -1.13
CA GLY A 106 -5.34 -3.67 -0.78
C GLY A 106 -5.63 -2.38 -1.54
N VAL A 107 -6.76 -1.75 -1.25
CA VAL A 107 -7.20 -0.52 -1.91
C VAL A 107 -6.57 0.69 -1.22
N ARG A 108 -6.11 1.65 -2.01
CA ARG A 108 -5.62 2.95 -1.50
C ARG A 108 -6.73 3.75 -0.85
N VAL A 109 -6.36 4.57 0.13
CA VAL A 109 -7.31 5.37 0.92
C VAL A 109 -8.19 6.22 0.00
N ASP A 110 -9.50 6.22 0.25
CA ASP A 110 -10.48 7.04 -0.45
C ASP A 110 -10.95 8.14 0.51
N VAL A 111 -10.33 9.32 0.39
CA VAL A 111 -10.56 10.43 1.33
C VAL A 111 -12.01 10.88 1.31
N LYS A 112 -12.69 10.92 0.15
CA LYS A 112 -14.11 11.28 0.10
C LYS A 112 -15.01 10.25 0.76
N ALA A 113 -14.69 8.96 0.66
CA ALA A 113 -15.41 7.93 1.40
C ALA A 113 -15.39 8.21 2.92
N ILE A 114 -14.25 8.66 3.46
CA ILE A 114 -14.05 8.91 4.89
C ILE A 114 -14.55 10.30 5.32
N CYS A 115 -14.25 11.33 4.53
CA CYS A 115 -14.46 12.73 4.86
C CYS A 115 -15.81 13.29 4.40
N GLY A 116 -16.43 12.70 3.37
CA GLY A 116 -17.66 13.23 2.75
C GLY A 116 -17.46 13.45 1.25
N GLU A 117 -18.57 13.49 0.49
CA GLU A 117 -18.48 13.86 -0.93
C GLU A 117 -18.00 15.31 -1.06
N ASP A 118 -18.47 16.19 -0.17
CA ASP A 118 -17.71 17.37 0.21
C ASP A 118 -16.77 17.00 1.37
N THR A 119 -15.45 17.05 1.10
CA THR A 119 -14.43 16.66 2.08
C THR A 119 -14.49 17.49 3.37
N SER A 120 -15.07 18.69 3.32
CA SER A 120 -15.23 19.56 4.48
C SER A 120 -16.32 19.11 5.47
N GLU A 121 -17.18 18.16 5.09
CA GLU A 121 -18.25 17.64 5.95
C GLU A 121 -17.71 17.00 7.24
N ARG A 122 -16.57 16.31 7.14
CA ARG A 122 -15.99 15.56 8.28
C ARG A 122 -14.49 15.75 8.43
N CYS A 123 -13.83 16.44 7.52
CA CYS A 123 -12.39 16.67 7.59
C CYS A 123 -12.02 18.13 7.34
N ILE A 124 -10.91 18.55 7.94
CA ILE A 124 -10.25 19.82 7.64
C ILE A 124 -9.00 19.50 6.81
N LYS A 125 -8.92 20.04 5.59
CA LYS A 125 -7.72 19.92 4.75
C LYS A 125 -6.64 20.84 5.29
N ASN A 126 -5.48 20.29 5.60
CA ASN A 126 -4.34 21.06 6.10
C ASN A 126 -3.42 21.50 4.96
N PRO A 127 -2.64 22.59 5.14
CA PRO A 127 -1.69 23.06 4.12
C PRO A 127 -0.65 22.03 3.69
N ASN A 128 -0.28 21.10 4.57
CA ASN A 128 0.67 20.01 4.30
C ASN A 128 0.07 18.80 3.55
N GLY A 129 -1.18 18.88 3.11
CA GLY A 129 -1.86 17.81 2.39
C GLY A 129 -2.48 16.72 3.25
N THR A 130 -2.33 16.76 4.58
CA THR A 130 -3.10 15.87 5.49
C THR A 130 -4.55 16.33 5.61
N TYR A 131 -5.40 15.42 6.08
CA TYR A 131 -6.79 15.70 6.42
C TYR A 131 -7.03 15.42 7.91
N THR A 132 -7.36 16.45 8.69
CA THR A 132 -7.75 16.25 10.10
C THR A 132 -9.18 15.77 10.17
N PHE A 133 -9.42 14.56 10.69
CA PHE A 133 -10.78 14.07 10.91
C PHE A 133 -11.41 14.81 12.10
N VAL A 134 -12.55 15.44 11.88
CA VAL A 134 -13.30 16.14 12.91
C VAL A 134 -14.29 15.17 13.51
N GLU A 135 -14.10 14.76 14.76
CA GLU A 135 -15.10 13.99 15.51
C GLU A 135 -16.22 14.91 16.00
N ASP A 136 -17.47 14.45 15.88
CA ASP A 136 -18.65 15.19 16.33
C ASP A 136 -19.72 14.22 16.82
N GLN A 137 -20.01 14.29 18.12
CA GLN A 137 -20.96 13.42 18.80
C GLN A 137 -22.42 13.74 18.45
N ASN A 138 -22.68 14.93 17.90
CA ASN A 138 -24.00 15.38 17.47
C ASN A 138 -24.39 14.83 16.09
N ARG A 139 -23.42 14.30 15.31
CA ARG A 139 -23.72 13.65 14.02
C ARG A 139 -24.49 12.36 14.24
N GLU A 140 -25.50 12.12 13.41
CA GLU A 140 -26.43 10.99 13.58
C GLU A 140 -25.76 9.63 13.41
N LYS A 141 -24.90 9.47 12.38
CA LYS A 141 -24.32 8.16 12.02
C LYS A 141 -22.81 8.04 12.26
N ILE A 142 -22.04 9.02 11.77
CA ILE A 142 -20.58 8.94 11.72
C ILE A 142 -20.01 9.94 12.71
N LYS A 143 -19.80 9.50 13.96
CA LYS A 143 -19.37 10.37 15.06
C LYS A 143 -17.85 10.41 15.17
N THR A 144 -17.24 9.23 15.06
CA THR A 144 -15.80 9.00 15.22
C THR A 144 -15.16 8.55 13.91
N PHE A 145 -13.83 8.57 13.85
CA PHE A 145 -13.09 8.02 12.69
C PHE A 145 -13.42 6.54 12.47
N ASN A 146 -13.53 5.76 13.55
CA ASN A 146 -13.90 4.35 13.48
C ASN A 146 -15.28 4.12 12.88
N ASP A 147 -16.24 5.03 13.10
CA ASP A 147 -17.55 4.96 12.45
C ASP A 147 -17.45 5.22 10.94
N ALA A 148 -16.54 6.09 10.52
CA ALA A 148 -16.30 6.38 9.11
C ALA A 148 -15.68 5.19 8.37
N MET A 149 -14.97 4.30 9.07
CA MET A 149 -14.38 3.11 8.48
C MET A 149 -15.33 1.91 8.42
N LYS A 150 -16.39 1.88 9.23
CA LYS A 150 -17.35 0.76 9.29
C LYS A 150 -18.37 0.84 8.15
N PRO A 151 -18.40 -0.12 7.20
CA PRO A 151 -19.35 -0.11 6.08
C PRO A 151 -20.83 -0.07 6.50
N GLU A 152 -21.17 -0.57 7.69
CA GLU A 152 -22.53 -0.57 8.24
C GLU A 152 -23.00 0.84 8.60
N LYS A 153 -22.08 1.71 9.03
CA LYS A 153 -22.36 3.11 9.38
C LYS A 153 -22.05 4.06 8.23
N ASN A 154 -21.05 3.72 7.42
CA ASN A 154 -20.61 4.47 6.26
C ASN A 154 -20.59 3.57 5.01
N PRO A 155 -21.70 3.47 4.26
CA PRO A 155 -21.75 2.64 3.05
C PRO A 155 -20.68 3.00 2.01
N ALA A 156 -20.20 4.25 1.99
CA ALA A 156 -19.13 4.67 1.08
C ALA A 156 -17.80 3.95 1.40
N ALA A 157 -17.54 3.59 2.66
CA ALA A 157 -16.33 2.91 3.09
C ALA A 157 -16.20 1.50 2.49
N LYS A 158 -17.31 0.85 2.12
CA LYS A 158 -17.31 -0.48 1.48
C LYS A 158 -16.38 -0.55 0.27
N GLY A 159 -16.33 0.52 -0.53
CA GLY A 159 -15.48 0.62 -1.72
C GLY A 159 -13.98 0.72 -1.45
N MET A 160 -13.56 0.86 -0.18
CA MET A 160 -12.15 0.81 0.23
C MET A 160 -11.71 -0.58 0.69
N TYR A 161 -12.63 -1.51 0.94
CA TYR A 161 -12.29 -2.85 1.38
C TYR A 161 -12.12 -3.76 0.17
N GLY A 162 -10.89 -3.90 -0.30
CA GLY A 162 -10.53 -4.86 -1.34
C GLY A 162 -10.72 -6.31 -0.87
N ALA A 163 -11.04 -7.20 -1.80
CA ALA A 163 -11.23 -8.62 -1.51
C ALA A 163 -9.94 -9.29 -0.99
N THR A 164 -8.78 -8.81 -1.46
CA THR A 164 -7.44 -9.29 -1.07
C THR A 164 -6.61 -8.11 -0.59
N GLY A 165 -6.29 -8.08 0.71
CA GLY A 165 -5.50 -7.03 1.35
C GLY A 165 -6.31 -5.90 2.01
N GLY A 166 -7.62 -5.80 1.79
CA GLY A 166 -8.47 -4.81 2.46
C GLY A 166 -8.10 -3.37 2.06
N VAL A 167 -7.76 -2.54 3.05
CA VAL A 167 -7.27 -1.17 2.88
C VAL A 167 -5.76 -1.17 3.15
N GLN A 168 -4.92 -0.57 2.29
CA GLN A 168 -3.45 -0.64 2.42
C GLN A 168 -2.92 -0.15 3.79
N GLY A 169 -3.59 0.84 4.39
CA GLY A 169 -3.23 1.40 5.69
C GLY A 169 -3.75 0.64 6.93
N LEU A 170 -4.44 -0.48 6.75
CA LEU A 170 -5.02 -1.29 7.83
C LEU A 170 -4.53 -2.74 7.77
N MET A 171 -4.85 -3.49 8.83
CA MET A 171 -4.67 -4.94 8.84
C MET A 171 -5.30 -5.58 7.61
N GLY A 172 -4.55 -6.48 6.97
CA GLY A 172 -4.98 -7.13 5.75
C GLY A 172 -6.23 -7.98 5.95
N THR A 173 -7.02 -8.11 4.88
CA THR A 173 -8.19 -8.98 4.86
C THR A 173 -8.22 -9.85 3.62
N MET A 174 -8.62 -11.12 3.78
CA MET A 174 -8.91 -12.05 2.70
C MET A 174 -10.39 -12.41 2.71
N ILE A 175 -11.12 -11.97 1.70
CA ILE A 175 -12.57 -12.16 1.57
C ILE A 175 -13.27 -11.72 2.87
N GLY A 176 -12.87 -10.55 3.39
CA GLY A 176 -13.37 -9.97 4.63
C GLY A 176 -12.79 -10.54 5.94
N ASN A 177 -12.05 -11.65 5.90
CA ASN A 177 -11.42 -12.21 7.10
C ASN A 177 -10.05 -11.56 7.37
N PRO A 178 -9.80 -11.02 8.57
CA PRO A 178 -8.52 -10.38 8.87
C PRO A 178 -7.37 -11.38 8.90
N TYR A 179 -6.20 -10.96 8.43
CA TYR A 179 -4.93 -11.65 8.63
C TYR A 179 -3.88 -10.68 9.17
N PRO A 180 -3.07 -11.10 10.16
CA PRO A 180 -2.04 -10.24 10.73
C PRO A 180 -0.79 -10.21 9.83
N LYS A 181 0.04 -9.19 10.03
CA LYS A 181 1.45 -9.17 9.63
C LYS A 181 2.15 -10.49 9.98
N GLY A 182 3.03 -10.98 9.10
CA GLY A 182 3.81 -12.20 9.32
C GLY A 182 3.06 -13.50 9.06
N SER A 183 1.77 -13.43 8.71
CA SER A 183 1.04 -14.60 8.22
C SER A 183 1.57 -14.98 6.84
N PHE A 184 2.55 -15.89 6.78
CA PHE A 184 3.28 -16.23 5.55
C PHE A 184 2.40 -16.39 4.30
N PHE A 185 1.30 -17.14 4.39
CA PHE A 185 0.43 -17.39 3.23
C PHE A 185 -0.39 -16.18 2.79
N TRP A 186 -0.73 -15.24 3.68
CA TRP A 186 -1.64 -14.13 3.35
C TRP A 186 -0.94 -12.79 3.29
N ASP A 187 0.02 -12.53 4.17
CA ASP A 187 0.87 -11.34 4.13
C ASP A 187 1.81 -11.42 2.93
N THR A 188 2.73 -12.38 2.88
CA THR A 188 3.73 -12.48 1.81
C THR A 188 3.13 -12.58 0.42
N VAL A 189 2.08 -13.40 0.24
CA VAL A 189 1.47 -13.60 -1.08
C VAL A 189 0.78 -12.32 -1.54
N VAL A 190 -0.07 -11.70 -0.71
CA VAL A 190 -0.76 -10.48 -1.12
C VAL A 190 0.22 -9.34 -1.39
N GLU A 191 1.30 -9.26 -0.62
CA GLU A 191 2.33 -8.24 -0.80
C GLU A 191 3.23 -8.47 -2.02
N GLY A 192 3.48 -9.72 -2.41
CA GLY A 192 4.13 -10.04 -3.69
C GLY A 192 3.33 -9.57 -4.90
N PHE A 193 2.00 -9.54 -4.79
CA PHE A 193 1.15 -8.90 -5.80
C PHE A 193 1.09 -7.39 -5.66
N GLY A 194 1.08 -6.87 -4.42
CA GLY A 194 0.74 -5.48 -4.09
C GLY A 194 1.41 -4.43 -4.97
N GLY A 195 2.74 -4.54 -5.18
CA GLY A 195 3.50 -3.61 -6.02
C GLY A 195 3.04 -3.59 -7.47
N THR A 196 3.17 -4.74 -8.16
CA THR A 196 2.85 -4.89 -9.59
C THR A 196 1.36 -4.70 -9.86
N HIS A 197 0.49 -5.27 -9.03
CA HIS A 197 -0.97 -5.17 -9.18
C HIS A 197 -1.45 -3.72 -9.05
N ASP A 198 -1.01 -2.99 -8.02
CA ASP A 198 -1.40 -1.59 -7.83
C ASP A 198 -0.83 -0.70 -8.94
N PHE A 199 0.42 -0.95 -9.37
CA PHE A 199 1.02 -0.20 -10.47
C PHE A 199 0.24 -0.38 -11.78
N MET A 200 0.01 -1.64 -12.19
CA MET A 200 -0.61 -1.98 -13.47
C MET A 200 -2.12 -1.78 -13.48
N GLY A 201 -2.79 -1.94 -12.34
CA GLY A 201 -4.24 -1.76 -12.20
C GLY A 201 -4.64 -0.33 -11.86
N GLY A 202 -3.74 0.47 -11.28
CA GLY A 202 -4.06 1.78 -10.73
C GLY A 202 -3.17 2.91 -11.25
N GLN A 203 -1.89 2.86 -10.86
CA GLN A 203 -0.95 3.96 -11.03
C GLN A 203 -0.71 4.32 -12.50
N MET A 204 -0.52 3.32 -13.36
CA MET A 204 -0.27 3.51 -14.79
C MET A 204 -1.42 4.23 -15.51
N TRP A 205 -2.65 4.03 -15.03
CA TRP A 205 -3.87 4.63 -15.57
C TRP A 205 -4.19 6.00 -14.97
N GLY A 206 -3.41 6.46 -13.98
CA GLY A 206 -3.58 7.76 -13.36
C GLY A 206 -4.65 7.82 -12.28
N PHE A 207 -5.17 6.69 -11.79
CA PHE A 207 -6.21 6.65 -10.75
C PHE A 207 -5.76 7.12 -9.36
N TYR A 208 -4.48 7.51 -9.23
CA TYR A 208 -3.89 8.08 -8.01
C TYR A 208 -3.29 9.48 -8.21
N ARG A 209 -3.59 10.13 -9.35
CA ARG A 209 -3.03 11.45 -9.73
C ARG A 209 -3.96 12.63 -9.39
N GLY A 210 -4.86 12.47 -8.41
CA GLY A 210 -5.80 13.52 -8.01
C GLY A 210 -5.08 14.86 -7.78
N LYS A 211 -5.39 15.88 -8.58
CA LYS A 211 -4.80 17.22 -8.49
C LYS A 211 -5.62 18.10 -7.57
N ASP A 212 -5.44 17.92 -6.28
CA ASP A 212 -6.11 18.78 -5.31
C ASP A 212 -5.04 19.49 -4.46
N ALA A 213 -4.78 20.75 -4.83
CA ALA A 213 -3.74 21.67 -4.33
C ALA A 213 -2.29 21.52 -4.87
N GLY A 214 -2.09 20.98 -6.07
CA GLY A 214 -0.76 20.99 -6.71
C GLY A 214 0.18 19.86 -6.29
N TYR A 215 -0.30 18.89 -5.51
CA TYR A 215 0.41 17.68 -5.13
C TYR A 215 -0.27 16.45 -5.76
N GLU A 216 0.51 15.53 -6.35
CA GLU A 216 0.01 14.19 -6.68
C GLU A 216 -0.29 13.45 -5.37
N GLN A 217 -1.55 13.15 -5.09
CA GLN A 217 -1.93 12.69 -3.74
C GLN A 217 -1.57 11.25 -3.42
N GLY A 218 -1.39 10.37 -4.42
CA GLY A 218 -1.02 8.97 -4.16
C GLY A 218 -2.12 8.13 -3.48
N ASN A 219 -3.30 8.69 -3.23
CA ASN A 219 -4.49 8.01 -2.72
C ASN A 219 -5.50 7.79 -3.88
N THR A 220 -6.64 7.14 -3.62
CA THR A 220 -7.69 7.01 -4.62
C THR A 220 -8.17 8.40 -5.07
N THR A 221 -8.22 8.66 -6.38
CA THR A 221 -8.65 9.96 -6.93
C THR A 221 -9.94 10.46 -6.28
N LEU A 222 -9.90 11.67 -5.72
CA LEU A 222 -11.00 12.31 -5.01
C LEU A 222 -12.29 12.36 -5.85
N ASP A 223 -12.19 12.60 -7.15
CA ASP A 223 -13.35 12.78 -8.03
C ASP A 223 -13.95 11.49 -8.58
N ARG A 224 -13.38 10.34 -8.23
CA ARG A 224 -13.86 9.01 -8.66
C ARG A 224 -15.34 8.78 -8.31
N ARG A 225 -15.83 9.38 -7.22
CA ARG A 225 -17.22 9.24 -6.74
C ARG A 225 -18.17 10.32 -7.26
N THR A 226 -17.67 11.52 -7.54
CA THR A 226 -18.47 12.67 -7.93
C THR A 226 -18.53 12.85 -9.45
N THR A 227 -17.51 13.46 -10.03
CA THR A 227 -17.47 13.95 -11.41
C THR A 227 -16.83 12.96 -12.37
N ASN A 228 -16.07 11.99 -11.86
CA ASN A 228 -15.39 10.99 -12.68
C ASN A 228 -15.80 9.54 -12.36
N LYS A 229 -17.11 9.26 -12.44
CA LYS A 229 -17.66 7.90 -12.26
C LYS A 229 -17.08 6.86 -13.24
N LYS A 230 -16.54 7.32 -14.38
CA LYS A 230 -15.84 6.45 -15.34
C LYS A 230 -14.54 5.89 -14.75
N ASP A 231 -13.84 6.64 -13.90
CA ASP A 231 -12.66 6.14 -13.18
C ASP A 231 -13.03 5.04 -12.17
N ALA A 232 -14.23 5.08 -11.56
CA ALA A 232 -14.67 4.02 -10.65
C ALA A 232 -14.81 2.67 -11.38
N ILE A 233 -15.41 2.71 -12.57
CA ILE A 233 -15.59 1.52 -13.42
C ILE A 233 -14.23 1.11 -14.02
N GLY A 234 -13.46 2.05 -14.54
CA GLY A 234 -12.14 1.83 -15.13
C GLY A 234 -11.16 1.20 -14.15
N SER A 235 -11.05 1.74 -12.93
CA SER A 235 -10.19 1.19 -11.88
C SER A 235 -10.58 -0.23 -11.47
N SER A 236 -11.88 -0.53 -11.41
CA SER A 236 -12.36 -1.87 -11.07
C SER A 236 -12.00 -2.90 -12.16
N VAL A 237 -12.19 -2.54 -13.43
CA VAL A 237 -11.88 -3.41 -14.58
C VAL A 237 -10.37 -3.63 -14.71
N THR A 238 -9.58 -2.55 -14.66
CA THR A 238 -8.12 -2.62 -14.79
C THR A 238 -7.47 -3.34 -13.62
N ALA A 239 -7.96 -3.18 -12.38
CA ALA A 239 -7.51 -3.97 -11.24
C ALA A 239 -7.80 -5.46 -11.42
N ALA A 240 -9.00 -5.83 -11.88
CA ALA A 240 -9.34 -7.24 -12.14
C ALA A 240 -8.42 -7.87 -13.21
N VAL A 241 -8.12 -7.14 -14.28
CA VAL A 241 -7.19 -7.58 -15.33
C VAL A 241 -5.75 -7.63 -14.84
N ALA A 242 -5.36 -6.74 -13.91
CA ALA A 242 -4.00 -6.70 -13.37
C ALA A 242 -3.66 -7.95 -12.53
N ILE A 243 -4.64 -8.69 -11.98
CA ILE A 243 -4.38 -9.92 -11.21
C ILE A 243 -3.60 -10.97 -12.04
N PRO A 244 -4.14 -11.49 -13.17
CA PRO A 244 -3.42 -12.48 -13.97
C PRO A 244 -2.14 -11.92 -14.59
N VAL A 245 -2.07 -10.60 -14.83
CA VAL A 245 -0.86 -9.95 -15.37
C VAL A 245 0.24 -9.83 -14.32
N ALA A 246 -0.11 -9.58 -13.07
CA ALA A 246 0.82 -9.50 -11.94
C ALA A 246 1.29 -10.88 -11.46
N ALA A 247 0.52 -11.94 -11.72
CA ALA A 247 0.80 -13.27 -11.20
C ALA A 247 2.20 -13.81 -11.53
N PRO A 248 2.73 -13.72 -12.78
CA PRO A 248 4.09 -14.19 -13.07
C PRO A 248 5.16 -13.45 -12.26
N PHE A 249 4.99 -12.14 -12.05
CA PHE A 249 5.91 -11.32 -11.26
C PHE A 249 5.86 -11.68 -9.78
N ALA A 250 4.65 -11.82 -9.24
CA ALA A 250 4.44 -12.18 -7.84
C ALA A 250 4.95 -13.59 -7.54
N ILE A 251 4.67 -14.56 -8.40
CA ILE A 251 5.16 -15.95 -8.24
C ILE A 251 6.69 -15.96 -8.30
N ALA A 252 7.29 -15.28 -9.28
CA ALA A 252 8.76 -15.18 -9.37
C ALA A 252 9.37 -14.54 -8.11
N ASP A 253 8.68 -13.58 -7.50
CA ASP A 253 9.12 -12.90 -6.28
C ASP A 253 8.95 -13.74 -5.01
N ILE A 254 7.83 -14.46 -4.87
CA ILE A 254 7.49 -15.24 -3.68
C ILE A 254 8.24 -16.58 -3.65
N VAL A 255 8.36 -17.25 -4.81
CA VAL A 255 9.03 -18.55 -4.94
C VAL A 255 10.52 -18.30 -5.14
N ASP A 256 11.14 -17.65 -4.18
CA ASP A 256 12.59 -17.46 -4.14
C ASP A 256 13.32 -18.67 -3.54
N GLN A 257 14.65 -18.60 -3.46
CA GLN A 257 15.45 -19.68 -2.89
C GLN A 257 15.13 -19.90 -1.41
N ASP A 258 14.75 -18.86 -0.67
CA ASP A 258 14.38 -18.96 0.74
C ASP A 258 13.04 -19.71 0.91
N PHE A 259 12.07 -19.46 0.03
CA PHE A 259 10.82 -20.21 -0.05
C PHE A 259 11.08 -21.70 -0.34
N ILE A 260 11.92 -22.01 -1.33
CA ILE A 260 12.27 -23.40 -1.65
C ILE A 260 13.00 -24.05 -0.48
N GLN A 261 13.99 -23.39 0.12
CA GLN A 261 14.70 -23.90 1.29
C GLN A 261 13.78 -24.11 2.50
N ALA A 262 12.81 -23.21 2.71
CA ALA A 262 11.82 -23.36 3.76
C ALA A 262 10.94 -24.59 3.52
N ILE A 263 10.47 -24.81 2.29
CA ILE A 263 9.72 -26.03 1.95
C ILE A 263 10.58 -27.27 2.14
N MET A 264 11.82 -27.30 1.65
CA MET A 264 12.73 -28.46 1.77
C MET A 264 12.99 -28.82 3.24
N LYS A 265 13.22 -27.82 4.10
CA LYS A 265 13.36 -28.02 5.56
C LYS A 265 12.10 -28.58 6.22
N ILE A 266 10.91 -28.23 5.74
CA ILE A 266 9.63 -28.73 6.25
C ILE A 266 9.34 -30.15 5.74
N THR A 267 9.69 -30.46 4.49
CA THR A 267 9.44 -31.78 3.87
C THR A 267 10.50 -32.83 4.21
N GLY A 268 11.56 -32.47 4.94
CA GLY A 268 12.56 -33.40 5.45
C GLY A 268 13.58 -33.85 4.41
N HIS A 269 13.81 -33.02 3.38
CA HIS A 269 14.86 -33.21 2.37
C HIS A 269 15.94 -32.14 2.48
#